data_AF-A0A3A0CUD7-F1
#
_entry.id   AF-A0A3A0CUD7-F1
#
_cell.length_a   1.000
_cell.length_b   1.000
_cell.length_c   1.000
_cell.angle_alpha   90.00
_cell.angle_beta   90.00
_cell.angle_gamma   90.00
#
_symmetry.space_group_name_H-M   'P 1'
#
loop_
_entity.id
_entity.type
_entity.pdbx_description
1 polymer ?
#
loop_
_entity_poly.entity_id
_entity_poly.type
_entity_poly.pdbx_seq_one_letter_code
_entity_poly.pdbx_strand_id
1 'polypeptide(L)'
;MASRPNPMPGGVRPTPCYLAVSNDVSLSGAEATLMATRRWRVLALDTRAELTAGRIETGLDDPLAVIRDKAQEAARAAGFEPQRFILE
;
A
#
# COMPACT_ATOMS: atom_id res chain seq x y z
N MET A 1 -23.13 -38.58 22.58
CA MET A 1 -23.41 -37.57 21.54
C MET A 1 -22.36 -36.48 21.67
N ALA A 2 -21.31 -36.50 20.83
CA ALA A 2 -20.30 -35.45 20.81
C ALA A 2 -20.71 -34.43 19.75
N SER A 3 -21.13 -33.24 20.19
CA SER A 3 -21.31 -32.09 19.30
C SER A 3 -20.00 -31.83 18.58
N ARG A 4 -19.99 -32.03 17.26
CA ARG A 4 -18.84 -31.64 16.43
C ARG A 4 -18.61 -30.14 16.63
N PRO A 5 -17.38 -29.67 16.87
CA PRO A 5 -17.10 -28.25 16.82
C PRO A 5 -17.44 -27.76 15.41
N ASN A 6 -18.26 -26.70 15.32
CA ASN A 6 -18.49 -25.98 14.08
C ASN A 6 -17.13 -25.60 13.47
N PRO A 7 -16.84 -25.91 12.19
CA PRO A 7 -15.72 -25.29 11.52
C PRO A 7 -15.97 -23.79 11.51
N MET A 8 -15.15 -23.02 12.23
CA MET A 8 -15.14 -21.57 12.08
C MET A 8 -14.92 -21.24 10.59
N PRO A 9 -15.60 -20.21 10.06
CA PRO A 9 -15.47 -19.85 8.65
C PRO A 9 -13.99 -19.69 8.35
N GLY A 10 -13.53 -20.43 7.33
CA GLY A 10 -12.14 -20.44 6.90
C GLY A 10 -11.73 -19.01 6.58
N GLY A 11 -11.05 -18.37 7.53
CA GLY A 11 -10.34 -17.13 7.28
C GLY A 11 -9.35 -17.44 6.18
N VAL A 12 -9.59 -16.87 5.00
CA VAL A 12 -8.65 -16.95 3.89
C VAL A 12 -7.33 -16.45 4.45
N ARG A 13 -6.35 -17.34 4.59
CA ARG A 13 -5.03 -16.95 5.07
C ARG A 13 -4.52 -15.89 4.10
N PRO A 14 -4.14 -14.70 4.57
CA PRO A 14 -3.67 -13.67 3.67
C PRO A 14 -2.44 -14.21 2.94
N THR A 15 -2.35 -13.94 1.64
CA THR A 15 -1.28 -14.47 0.81
C THR A 15 -0.05 -13.58 0.95
N PRO A 16 1.12 -14.09 1.39
CA PRO A 16 2.34 -13.30 1.46
C PRO A 16 2.65 -12.66 0.10
N CYS A 17 2.98 -11.37 0.09
CA CYS A 17 3.33 -10.67 -1.14
C CYS A 17 4.48 -9.68 -0.98
N TYR A 18 5.15 -9.41 -2.09
CA TYR A 18 6.08 -8.28 -2.24
C TYR A 18 5.36 -7.10 -2.88
N LEU A 19 5.51 -5.91 -2.28
CA LEU A 19 4.93 -4.69 -2.80
C LEU A 19 6.00 -3.85 -3.49
N ALA A 20 5.80 -3.55 -4.77
CA ALA A 20 6.53 -2.50 -5.46
C ALA A 20 5.74 -1.20 -5.39
N VAL A 21 6.40 -0.14 -4.94
CA VAL A 21 5.84 1.20 -4.84
C VAL A 21 6.64 2.10 -5.75
N SER A 22 6.01 2.56 -6.83
CA SER A 22 6.57 3.59 -7.71
C SER A 22 5.99 4.94 -7.29
N ASN A 23 6.85 5.97 -7.16
CA ASN A 23 6.42 7.31 -6.78
C ASN A 23 7.08 8.40 -7.63
N ASP A 24 6.27 9.26 -8.23
CA ASP A 24 6.67 10.44 -9.00
C ASP A 24 6.37 11.72 -8.19
N VAL A 25 7.32 12.67 -8.15
CA VAL A 25 7.24 13.88 -7.34
C VAL A 25 7.33 15.11 -8.23
N SER A 26 6.30 15.95 -8.18
CA SER A 26 6.29 17.28 -8.81
C SER A 26 6.27 18.34 -7.73
N LEU A 27 7.20 19.29 -7.79
CA LEU A 27 7.27 20.42 -6.87
C LEU A 27 6.50 21.61 -7.46
N SER A 28 5.70 22.27 -6.64
CA SER A 28 4.99 23.48 -7.00
C SER A 28 4.88 24.41 -5.79
N GLY A 29 5.22 25.69 -5.95
CA GLY A 29 5.08 26.68 -4.88
C GLY A 29 6.06 27.85 -5.01
N ALA A 30 5.77 28.94 -4.30
CA ALA A 30 6.73 30.03 -4.05
C ALA A 30 7.59 29.71 -2.81
N GLU A 31 8.79 30.27 -2.72
CA GLU A 31 9.87 29.90 -1.77
C GLU A 31 9.44 29.67 -0.30
N ALA A 32 8.37 30.31 0.17
CA ALA A 32 7.89 30.19 1.56
C ALA A 32 7.05 28.92 1.85
N THR A 33 6.54 28.22 0.84
CA THR A 33 5.73 27.00 1.04
C THR A 33 5.87 26.07 -0.16
N LEU A 34 6.93 25.26 -0.18
CA LEU A 34 7.11 24.23 -1.19
C LEU A 34 6.11 23.09 -0.93
N MET A 35 5.16 22.92 -1.85
CA MET A 35 4.25 21.79 -1.86
C MET A 35 4.77 20.73 -2.83
N ALA A 36 4.77 19.48 -2.40
CA ALA A 36 5.08 18.33 -3.22
C ALA A 36 3.79 17.61 -3.61
N THR A 37 3.49 17.61 -4.92
CA THR A 37 2.50 16.69 -5.48
C THR A 37 3.18 15.36 -5.75
N ARG A 38 2.66 14.30 -5.15
CA ARG A 38 3.20 12.94 -5.31
C ARG A 38 2.17 12.01 -5.92
N ARG A 39 2.54 11.34 -7.00
CA ARG A 39 1.73 10.29 -7.64
C ARG A 39 2.38 8.96 -7.34
N TRP A 40 1.60 8.02 -6.82
CA TRP A 40 2.12 6.73 -6.40
C TRP A 40 1.26 5.59 -6.94
N ARG A 41 1.90 4.43 -7.16
CA ARG A 41 1.27 3.19 -7.60
C ARG A 41 1.86 2.01 -6.83
N VAL A 42 1.00 1.07 -6.45
CA VAL A 42 1.39 -0.13 -5.70
C VAL A 42 1.01 -1.37 -6.48
N LEU A 43 1.99 -2.23 -6.69
CA LEU A 43 1.85 -3.50 -7.38
C LEU A 43 2.19 -4.64 -6.42
N ALA A 44 1.34 -5.66 -6.36
CA ALA A 44 1.72 -6.95 -5.81
C ALA A 44 2.57 -7.67 -6.86
N LEU A 45 3.85 -7.91 -6.60
CA LEU A 45 4.77 -8.49 -7.58
C LEU A 45 4.43 -9.93 -7.94
N ASP A 46 3.94 -10.71 -6.98
CA ASP A 46 3.60 -12.11 -7.15
C ASP A 46 2.45 -12.34 -8.14
N THR A 47 1.47 -11.42 -8.13
CA THR A 47 0.27 -11.49 -8.98
C THR A 47 0.27 -10.47 -10.10
N ARG A 48 1.22 -9.53 -10.09
CA ARG A 48 1.26 -8.32 -10.93
C ARG A 48 -0.02 -7.49 -10.87
N ALA A 49 -0.79 -7.62 -9.79
CA ALA A 49 -2.02 -6.88 -9.60
C ALA A 49 -1.70 -5.46 -9.11
N GLU A 50 -2.29 -4.45 -9.76
CA GLU A 50 -2.33 -3.09 -9.21
C GLU A 50 -3.29 -3.07 -8.02
N LEU A 51 -2.74 -2.79 -6.84
CA LEU A 51 -3.50 -2.79 -5.60
C LEU A 51 -4.16 -1.43 -5.36
N THR A 52 -3.45 -0.36 -5.68
CA THR A 52 -3.90 1.01 -5.47
C THR A 52 -2.98 1.99 -6.19
N ALA A 53 -3.54 3.13 -6.54
CA ALA A 53 -2.84 4.26 -7.12
C ALA A 53 -3.45 5.54 -6.55
N GLY A 54 -2.65 6.57 -6.40
CA GLY A 54 -3.16 7.82 -5.85
C GLY A 54 -2.29 9.03 -6.10
N ARG A 55 -2.87 10.18 -5.76
CA ARG A 55 -2.18 11.46 -5.67
C ARG A 55 -2.31 11.98 -4.25
N ILE A 56 -1.22 12.48 -3.69
CA ILE A 56 -1.23 13.20 -2.41
C ILE A 56 -0.44 14.50 -2.55
N GLU A 57 -0.93 15.55 -1.91
CA GLU A 57 -0.24 16.82 -1.77
C GLU A 57 0.25 16.89 -0.33
N THR A 58 1.56 17.06 -0.15
CA THR A 58 2.19 17.04 1.17
C THR A 58 3.37 18.01 1.21
N GLY A 59 3.79 18.38 2.42
CA GLY A 59 5.07 19.05 2.63
C GLY A 59 6.25 18.16 2.23
N LEU A 60 7.45 18.74 2.13
CA LEU A 60 8.65 18.00 1.73
C LEU A 60 9.05 16.91 2.73
N ASP A 61 8.70 17.06 4.00
CA ASP A 61 9.25 16.27 5.11
C ASP A 61 8.55 14.93 5.38
N ASP A 62 7.28 14.73 4.96
CA ASP A 62 6.45 13.58 5.43
C ASP A 62 5.86 12.60 4.37
N PRO A 63 6.51 12.23 3.25
CA PRO A 63 5.77 11.61 2.15
C PRO A 63 5.79 10.08 2.07
N LEU A 64 6.90 9.42 2.42
CA LEU A 64 7.08 7.98 2.13
C LEU A 64 6.36 7.07 3.12
N ALA A 65 6.22 7.50 4.38
CA ALA A 65 5.48 6.74 5.40
C ALA A 65 4.00 6.63 5.03
N VAL A 66 3.37 7.74 4.61
CA VAL A 66 1.96 7.77 4.22
C VAL A 66 1.67 6.86 3.02
N ILE A 67 2.53 6.89 1.99
CA ILE A 67 2.37 6.03 0.81
C ILE A 67 2.51 4.55 1.21
N ARG A 68 3.47 4.23 2.08
CA ARG A 68 3.68 2.87 2.59
C ARG A 68 2.45 2.38 3.38
N ASP A 69 1.88 3.22 4.23
CA ASP A 69 0.73 2.84 5.05
C ASP A 69 -0.51 2.59 4.17
N LYS A 70 -0.74 3.43 3.16
CA LYS A 70 -1.78 3.20 2.15
C LYS A 70 -1.54 1.92 1.33
N ALA A 71 -0.29 1.63 0.98
CA ALA A 71 0.07 0.40 0.28
C ALA A 71 -0.23 -0.85 1.13
N GLN A 72 0.06 -0.79 2.44
CA GLN A 72 -0.25 -1.87 3.38
C GLN A 72 -1.74 -2.11 3.52
N GLU A 73 -2.51 -1.03 3.69
CA GLU A 73 -3.96 -1.10 3.81
C GLU A 73 -4.61 -1.70 2.57
N ALA A 74 -4.21 -1.24 1.37
CA ALA A 74 -4.71 -1.76 0.10
C ALA A 74 -4.37 -3.25 -0.10
N ALA A 75 -3.14 -3.66 0.23
CA ALA A 75 -2.74 -5.06 0.14
C ALA A 75 -3.56 -5.95 1.08
N ARG A 76 -3.79 -5.53 2.32
CA ARG A 76 -4.62 -6.27 3.28
C ARG A 76 -6.08 -6.35 2.83
N ALA A 77 -6.63 -5.26 2.31
CA ALA A 77 -7.99 -5.24 1.75
C ALA A 77 -8.14 -6.18 0.53
N ALA A 78 -7.07 -6.35 -0.25
CA ALA A 78 -7.00 -7.29 -1.36
C ALA A 78 -6.66 -8.75 -0.94
N GLY A 79 -6.52 -9.03 0.36
CA GLY A 79 -6.24 -10.38 0.88
C GLY A 79 -4.77 -10.77 0.87
N PHE A 80 -3.86 -9.81 0.75
CA PHE A 80 -2.42 -10.03 0.81
C PHE A 80 -1.81 -9.67 2.16
N GLU A 81 -0.70 -10.32 2.50
CA GLU A 81 0.15 -10.01 3.66
C GLU A 81 1.48 -9.41 3.17
N PRO A 82 1.70 -8.09 3.30
CA PRO A 82 2.93 -7.44 2.83
C PRO A 82 4.15 -7.90 3.64
N GLN A 83 5.11 -8.56 2.99
CA GLN A 83 6.34 -9.04 3.64
C GLN A 83 7.49 -8.04 3.48
N ARG A 84 7.56 -7.35 2.33
CA ARG A 84 8.64 -6.41 2.02
C ARG A 84 8.19 -5.38 0.99
N PHE A 85 8.76 -4.18 1.09
CA PHE A 85 8.57 -3.06 0.19
C PHE A 85 9.80 -2.88 -0.68
N ILE A 86 9.58 -2.72 -1.98
CA ILE A 86 10.58 -2.23 -2.93
C ILE A 86 10.11 -0.82 -3.31
N LEU A 87 10.91 0.18 -2.95
CA LEU A 87 10.70 1.57 -3.34
C LEU A 87 11.51 1.80 -4.63
N GLU A 88 10.83 2.15 -5.72
CA GLU A 88 11.43 2.55 -7.00
C GLU A 88 11.13 4.01 -7.31
#